data_AF-A0A1B8GQ18-F1
#
_entry.id   AF-A0A1B8GQ18-F1
#
_cell.length_a   1.000
_cell.length_b   1.000
_cell.length_c   1.000
_cell.angle_alpha   90.00
_cell.angle_beta   90.00
_cell.angle_gamma   90.00
#
_symmetry.space_group_name_H-M   'P 1'
#
loop_
_entity.id
_entity.type
_entity.pdbx_description
1 polymer ?
#
loop_
_entity_poly.entity_id
_entity_poly.type
_entity_poly.pdbx_seq_one_letter_code
_entity_poly.pdbx_strand_id
1 'polypeptide(L)'
;MSVIDPSFSAERCADLHNRLLQKAIVNEPSAMVERNLIAGLLDVSAEIADFPNSGSSPLYHFLSLLDTISLPHSLFIPLTPEIYQPVPEVFRGDTFSREPGVILLYGQNNADSPMDGGLFLDVQTYKVVWHWSPGPFPASEKWISLEFALQSQLDKWESVKFYWDTNKQSLAIKRWVEADLTNSLVGWGGLLSTIEARLPQRGQR
;
A
#
# COMPACT_ATOMS: atom_id res chain seq x y z
N MET A 1 -6.11 -9.19 25.11
CA MET A 1 -4.64 -9.30 24.99
C MET A 1 -4.31 -9.13 23.52
N SER A 2 -3.68 -8.01 23.15
CA SER A 2 -3.30 -7.70 21.77
C SER A 2 -2.21 -8.68 21.34
N VAL A 3 -2.50 -9.49 20.32
CA VAL A 3 -1.51 -10.34 19.66
C VAL A 3 -0.88 -9.46 18.59
N ILE A 4 0.14 -8.69 18.99
CA ILE A 4 1.04 -8.05 18.03
C ILE A 4 1.62 -9.17 17.17
N ASP A 5 1.40 -9.11 15.85
CA ASP A 5 2.06 -10.04 14.94
C ASP A 5 3.57 -9.85 15.11
N PRO A 6 4.33 -10.87 15.56
CA PRO A 6 5.76 -10.75 15.79
C PRO A 6 6.56 -10.50 14.50
N SER A 7 5.92 -10.54 13.33
CA SER A 7 6.52 -10.23 12.03
C SER A 7 6.49 -8.75 11.65
N PHE A 8 5.73 -7.89 12.34
CA PHE A 8 5.68 -6.47 12.01
C PHE A 8 6.92 -5.72 12.50
N SER A 9 7.69 -5.13 11.57
CA SER A 9 8.76 -4.17 11.87
C SER A 9 8.41 -2.80 11.30
N ALA A 10 8.22 -1.84 12.21
CA ALA A 10 7.95 -0.45 11.88
C ALA A 10 9.09 0.15 11.04
N GLU A 11 10.33 -0.12 11.42
CA GLU A 11 11.53 0.41 10.75
C GLU A 11 11.66 -0.11 9.33
N ARG A 12 11.44 -1.42 9.12
CA ARG A 12 11.53 -2.01 7.77
C ARG A 12 10.41 -1.51 6.86
N CYS A 13 9.18 -1.42 7.38
CA CYS A 13 8.08 -0.86 6.60
C CYS A 13 8.32 0.63 6.26
N ALA A 14 8.85 1.41 7.21
CA ALA A 14 9.16 2.82 7.00
C ALA A 14 10.30 3.01 5.99
N ASP A 15 11.35 2.19 6.04
CA ASP A 15 12.42 2.20 5.02
C ASP A 15 11.86 1.96 3.61
N LEU A 16 10.98 0.95 3.45
CA LEU A 16 10.35 0.65 2.17
C LEU A 16 9.48 1.83 1.68
N HIS A 17 8.68 2.41 2.56
CA HIS A 17 7.91 3.61 2.24
C HIS A 17 8.81 4.76 1.79
N ASN A 18 9.83 5.09 2.58
CA ASN A 18 10.70 6.24 2.31
C ASN A 18 11.47 6.04 0.99
N ARG A 19 11.86 4.79 0.66
CA ARG A 19 12.43 4.45 -0.64
C ARG A 19 11.44 4.65 -1.79
N LEU A 20 10.17 4.29 -1.62
CA LEU A 20 9.12 4.59 -2.60
C LEU A 20 8.96 6.10 -2.81
N LEU A 21 8.95 6.89 -1.72
CA LEU A 21 8.88 8.34 -1.79
C LEU A 21 10.05 8.92 -2.58
N GLN A 22 11.29 8.47 -2.29
CA GLN A 22 12.47 8.93 -3.03
C GLN A 22 12.39 8.60 -4.53
N LYS A 23 11.82 7.45 -4.91
CA LYS A 23 11.58 7.12 -6.32
C LYS A 23 10.50 8.02 -6.94
N ALA A 24 9.46 8.36 -6.18
CA ALA A 24 8.37 9.23 -6.64
C ALA A 24 8.84 10.65 -6.93
N ILE A 25 9.71 11.21 -6.08
CA ILE A 25 10.12 12.62 -6.14
C ILE A 25 11.43 12.87 -6.89
N VAL A 26 12.06 11.83 -7.45
CA VAL A 26 13.37 11.99 -8.11
C VAL A 26 13.35 13.03 -9.25
N ASN A 27 12.17 13.27 -9.84
CA ASN A 27 11.96 14.27 -10.90
C ASN A 27 11.23 15.54 -10.41
N GLU A 28 11.03 15.69 -9.10
CA GLU A 28 10.31 16.80 -8.46
C GLU A 28 11.27 17.68 -7.64
N PRO A 29 11.97 18.65 -8.27
CA PRO A 29 13.00 19.44 -7.61
C PRO A 29 12.45 20.37 -6.50
N SER A 30 11.14 20.63 -6.49
CA SER A 30 10.47 21.42 -5.45
C SER A 30 9.94 20.60 -4.28
N ALA A 31 10.06 19.27 -4.32
CA ALA A 31 9.57 18.41 -3.26
C ALA A 31 10.38 18.63 -1.97
N MET A 32 9.72 19.15 -0.93
CA MET A 32 10.28 19.22 0.41
C MET A 32 9.83 18.00 1.20
N VAL A 33 10.79 17.19 1.61
CA VAL A 33 10.55 15.98 2.41
C VAL A 33 10.46 16.36 3.88
N GLU A 34 9.39 15.92 4.53
CA GLU A 34 9.07 16.20 5.92
C GLU A 34 8.61 14.94 6.65
N ARG A 35 8.85 14.89 7.96
CA ARG A 35 8.27 13.87 8.86
C ARG A 35 7.18 14.50 9.71
N ASN A 36 6.08 14.87 9.07
CA ASN A 36 5.00 15.62 9.71
C ASN A 36 3.70 14.78 9.89
N LEU A 37 3.69 13.52 9.45
CA LEU A 37 2.48 12.69 9.42
C LEU A 37 1.83 12.54 10.80
N ILE A 38 2.63 12.37 11.85
CA ILE A 38 2.13 12.32 13.24
C ILE A 38 1.56 13.66 13.69
N ALA A 39 2.18 14.78 13.31
CA ALA A 39 1.65 16.09 13.65
C ALA A 39 0.28 16.30 12.99
N GLY A 40 0.16 15.98 11.70
CA GLY A 40 -1.13 16.01 10.98
C GLY A 40 -2.17 15.08 11.60
N LEU A 41 -1.76 13.87 12.00
CA LEU A 41 -2.65 12.94 12.71
C LEU A 41 -3.16 13.52 14.04
N LEU A 42 -2.30 14.18 14.80
CA LEU A 42 -2.66 14.82 16.08
C LEU A 42 -3.58 16.03 15.87
N ASP A 43 -3.41 16.79 14.79
CA ASP A 43 -4.27 17.93 14.46
C ASP A 43 -5.70 17.49 14.11
N VAL A 44 -5.84 16.33 13.45
CA VAL A 44 -7.15 15.71 13.15
C VAL A 44 -7.66 14.89 14.36
N SER A 45 -6.81 14.56 15.34
CA SER A 45 -7.13 13.61 16.43
C SER A 45 -8.25 14.03 17.39
N ALA A 46 -8.67 15.30 17.40
CA ALA A 46 -9.89 15.70 18.09
C ALA A 46 -11.14 14.93 17.58
N GLU A 47 -11.08 14.44 16.33
CA GLU A 47 -12.08 13.58 15.69
C GLU A 47 -11.73 12.07 15.76
N ILE A 48 -10.52 11.72 16.20
CA ILE A 48 -9.95 10.35 16.15
C ILE A 48 -9.51 9.87 17.55
N ALA A 49 -10.40 10.02 18.54
CA ALA A 49 -10.13 9.75 19.97
C ALA A 49 -9.61 8.33 20.28
N ASP A 50 -9.84 7.35 19.39
CA ASP A 50 -9.49 5.94 19.57
C ASP A 50 -8.32 5.46 18.67
N PHE A 51 -7.51 6.37 18.13
CA PHE A 51 -6.28 5.94 17.45
C PHE A 51 -5.24 5.49 18.49
N PRO A 52 -4.45 4.43 18.25
CA PRO A 52 -3.40 4.00 19.18
C PRO A 52 -2.26 5.04 19.24
N ASN A 53 -2.50 6.11 20.01
CA ASN A 53 -1.68 7.31 20.15
C ASN A 53 -0.60 7.20 21.23
N SER A 54 -0.46 6.05 21.87
CA SER A 54 0.62 5.85 22.83
C SER A 54 1.93 5.64 22.08
N GLY A 55 3.01 6.32 22.48
CA GLY A 55 4.35 6.12 21.90
C GLY A 55 4.89 4.68 22.00
N SER A 56 4.16 3.79 22.68
CA SER A 56 4.39 2.34 22.73
C SER A 56 3.71 1.55 21.60
N SER A 57 2.88 2.18 20.78
CA SER A 57 2.19 1.54 19.65
C SER A 57 3.15 1.34 18.47
N PRO A 58 3.35 0.11 17.98
CA PRO A 58 4.13 -0.16 16.76
C PRO A 58 3.65 0.64 15.55
N LEU A 59 2.34 0.86 15.42
CA LEU A 59 1.77 1.66 14.33
C LEU A 59 2.12 3.15 14.49
N TYR A 60 2.05 3.69 15.71
CA TYR A 60 2.45 5.07 15.97
C TYR A 60 3.93 5.28 15.65
N HIS A 61 4.79 4.35 16.08
CA HIS A 61 6.21 4.38 15.76
C HIS A 61 6.45 4.32 14.26
N PHE A 62 5.81 3.40 13.52
CA PHE A 62 5.87 3.34 12.07
C PHE A 62 5.49 4.66 11.40
N LEU A 63 4.33 5.24 11.76
CA LEU A 63 3.85 6.50 11.18
C LEU A 63 4.79 7.68 11.50
N SER A 64 5.48 7.66 12.64
CA SER A 64 6.47 8.68 13.01
C SER A 64 7.75 8.64 12.18
N LEU A 65 8.03 7.51 11.53
CA LEU A 65 9.22 7.31 10.69
C LEU A 65 8.97 7.61 9.22
N LEU A 66 7.71 7.85 8.83
CA LEU A 66 7.36 8.09 7.43
C LEU A 66 7.78 9.49 7.00
N ASP A 67 8.58 9.51 5.96
CA ASP A 67 8.83 10.69 5.16
C ASP A 67 7.60 10.94 4.28
N THR A 68 7.17 12.18 4.18
CA THR A 68 6.07 12.63 3.33
C THR A 68 6.49 13.88 2.60
N ILE A 69 5.77 14.25 1.54
CA ILE A 69 6.00 15.54 0.88
C ILE A 69 4.76 16.42 1.00
N SER A 70 5.01 17.73 1.05
CA SER A 70 3.97 18.74 1.08
C SER A 70 4.04 19.53 -0.23
N LEU A 71 2.93 19.58 -0.97
CA LEU A 71 2.81 20.41 -2.17
C LEU A 71 1.74 21.49 -1.95
N PRO A 72 2.00 22.75 -2.35
CA PRO A 72 0.98 23.79 -2.26
C PRO A 72 -0.29 23.37 -3.00
N HIS A 73 -1.42 23.41 -2.30
CA HIS A 73 -2.76 23.12 -2.85
C HIS A 73 -3.03 21.66 -3.26
N SER A 74 -2.20 20.69 -2.87
CA SER A 74 -2.49 19.27 -3.09
C SER A 74 -2.49 18.50 -1.77
N LEU A 75 -3.66 18.01 -1.35
CA LEU A 75 -3.78 17.12 -0.20
C LEU A 75 -3.32 15.69 -0.56
N PHE A 76 -3.63 15.25 -1.78
CA PHE A 76 -3.32 13.90 -2.25
C PHE A 76 -2.12 13.93 -3.17
N ILE A 77 -1.02 13.34 -2.71
CA ILE A 77 0.24 13.34 -3.45
C ILE A 77 0.63 11.91 -3.79
N PRO A 78 0.80 11.55 -5.07
CA PRO A 78 1.10 10.19 -5.47
C PRO A 78 2.41 9.68 -4.87
N LEU A 79 2.35 8.53 -4.18
CA LEU A 79 3.54 7.78 -3.77
C LEU A 79 3.96 6.80 -4.87
N THR A 80 2.98 6.22 -5.55
CA THR A 80 3.18 5.40 -6.75
C THR A 80 2.08 5.75 -7.76
N PRO A 81 2.15 5.23 -9.00
CA PRO A 81 1.01 5.34 -9.92
C PRO A 81 -0.29 4.70 -9.41
N GLU A 82 -0.24 3.84 -8.39
CA GLU A 82 -1.40 3.13 -7.85
C GLU A 82 -1.90 3.69 -6.53
N ILE A 83 -1.05 4.36 -5.74
CA ILE A 83 -1.40 4.85 -4.40
C ILE A 83 -0.88 6.27 -4.13
N TYR A 84 -1.65 7.02 -3.36
CA TYR A 84 -1.21 8.26 -2.71
C TYR A 84 -0.40 7.96 -1.45
N GLN A 85 0.41 8.92 -1.02
CA GLN A 85 1.01 8.90 0.31
C GLN A 85 -0.10 8.89 1.40
N PRO A 86 0.18 8.44 2.62
CA PRO A 86 -0.77 8.47 3.72
C PRO A 86 -1.25 9.89 4.02
N VAL A 87 -2.56 10.03 4.19
CA VAL A 87 -3.24 11.31 4.49
C VAL A 87 -4.11 11.08 5.73
N PRO A 88 -3.75 11.63 6.90
CA PRO A 88 -4.45 11.35 8.17
C PRO A 88 -5.96 11.63 8.14
N GLU A 89 -6.39 12.65 7.40
CA GLU A 89 -7.78 13.07 7.24
C GLU A 89 -8.69 11.97 6.65
N VAL A 90 -8.12 11.03 5.89
CA VAL A 90 -8.87 9.94 5.26
C VAL A 90 -8.62 8.58 5.91
N PHE A 91 -7.82 8.50 6.98
CA PHE A 91 -7.54 7.23 7.67
C PHE A 91 -8.81 6.57 8.17
N ARG A 92 -9.77 7.35 8.67
CA ARG A 92 -11.10 6.88 9.09
C ARG A 92 -12.17 7.66 8.35
N GLY A 93 -12.63 7.10 7.23
CA GLY A 93 -13.76 7.64 6.48
C GLY A 93 -15.08 7.00 6.90
N ASP A 94 -16.18 7.77 6.78
CA ASP A 94 -17.53 7.27 7.05
C ASP A 94 -17.87 5.99 6.27
N THR A 95 -17.28 5.83 5.09
CA THR A 95 -17.48 4.70 4.16
C THR A 95 -17.12 3.34 4.77
N PHE A 96 -16.22 3.30 5.75
CA PHE A 96 -15.79 2.08 6.44
C PHE A 96 -15.84 2.19 7.97
N SER A 97 -16.63 3.13 8.48
CA SER A 97 -16.92 3.35 9.91
C SER A 97 -17.39 2.11 10.68
N ARG A 98 -17.90 1.09 9.99
CA ARG A 98 -18.35 -0.18 10.57
C ARG A 98 -17.22 -1.09 11.04
N GLU A 99 -15.99 -0.80 10.66
CA GLU A 99 -14.79 -1.59 10.98
C GLU A 99 -13.78 -0.71 11.74
N PRO A 100 -14.00 -0.44 13.03
CA PRO A 100 -13.24 0.56 13.79
C PRO A 100 -11.75 0.22 13.95
N GLY A 101 -11.38 -1.04 13.71
CA GLY A 101 -9.99 -1.52 13.72
C GLY A 101 -9.26 -1.37 12.39
N VAL A 102 -9.90 -0.81 11.35
CA VAL A 102 -9.31 -0.72 10.01
C VAL A 102 -9.19 0.74 9.59
N ILE A 103 -8.04 1.09 9.02
CA ILE A 103 -7.77 2.43 8.47
C ILE A 103 -7.38 2.35 7.00
N LEU A 104 -7.69 3.39 6.23
CA LEU A 104 -7.15 3.56 4.88
C LEU A 104 -5.74 4.14 4.98
N LEU A 105 -4.70 3.29 4.94
CA LEU A 105 -3.33 3.75 5.09
C LEU A 105 -2.80 4.41 3.82
N TYR A 106 -3.12 3.85 2.65
CA TYR A 106 -2.78 4.43 1.36
C TYR A 106 -4.01 4.46 0.46
N GLY A 107 -4.52 5.65 0.15
CA GLY A 107 -5.61 5.83 -0.80
C GLY A 107 -5.18 5.46 -2.20
N GLN A 108 -6.07 4.89 -3.01
CA GLN A 108 -5.75 4.56 -4.40
C GLN A 108 -5.61 5.82 -5.24
N ASN A 109 -4.67 5.81 -6.18
CA ASN A 109 -4.49 6.85 -7.18
C ASN A 109 -5.31 6.53 -8.43
N ASN A 110 -6.62 6.73 -8.34
CA ASN A 110 -7.50 6.85 -9.50
C ASN A 110 -7.98 8.31 -9.55
N ALA A 111 -8.05 8.91 -10.73
CA ALA A 111 -8.30 10.35 -10.90
C ALA A 111 -9.63 10.88 -10.30
N ASP A 112 -10.49 9.99 -9.82
CA ASP A 112 -11.87 10.27 -9.41
C ASP A 112 -12.01 10.51 -7.89
N SER A 113 -11.34 9.72 -7.01
CA SER A 113 -11.30 9.96 -5.57
C SER A 113 -10.39 8.96 -4.83
N PRO A 114 -9.48 9.42 -3.94
CA PRO A 114 -8.66 8.52 -3.11
C PRO A 114 -9.48 7.64 -2.14
N MET A 115 -10.77 7.96 -1.95
CA MET A 115 -11.65 7.27 -0.99
C MET A 115 -12.41 6.07 -1.58
N ASP A 116 -12.34 5.85 -2.89
CA ASP A 116 -13.02 4.73 -3.53
C ASP A 116 -12.33 3.37 -3.27
N GLY A 117 -11.18 3.39 -2.58
CA GLY A 117 -10.41 2.20 -2.26
C GLY A 117 -8.93 2.48 -2.01
N GLY A 118 -8.18 1.41 -1.80
CA GLY A 118 -6.73 1.48 -1.61
C GLY A 118 -6.23 0.38 -0.70
N LEU A 119 -5.10 0.64 -0.04
CA LEU A 119 -4.48 -0.28 0.90
C LEU A 119 -4.95 0.03 2.32
N PHE A 120 -5.87 -0.79 2.80
CA PHE A 120 -6.38 -0.74 4.16
C PHE A 120 -5.45 -1.49 5.11
N LEU A 121 -5.29 -1.00 6.34
CA LEU A 121 -4.50 -1.59 7.40
C LEU A 121 -5.38 -1.90 8.61
N ASP A 122 -5.26 -3.11 9.14
CA ASP A 122 -5.81 -3.50 10.43
C ASP A 122 -4.84 -3.04 11.53
N VAL A 123 -5.29 -2.15 12.41
CA VAL A 123 -4.46 -1.53 13.45
C VAL A 123 -4.07 -2.48 14.57
N GLN A 124 -4.69 -3.66 14.66
CA GLN A 124 -4.37 -4.69 15.65
C GLN A 124 -3.35 -5.69 15.10
N THR A 125 -3.53 -6.13 13.85
CA THR A 125 -2.69 -7.15 13.23
C THR A 125 -1.56 -6.59 12.37
N TYR A 126 -1.62 -5.30 12.01
CA TYR A 126 -0.71 -4.61 11.08
C TYR A 126 -0.64 -5.23 9.68
N LYS A 127 -1.61 -6.08 9.36
CA LYS A 127 -1.79 -6.63 8.04
C LYS A 127 -2.59 -5.67 7.19
N VAL A 128 -2.41 -5.80 5.88
CA VAL A 128 -3.04 -4.96 4.90
C VAL A 128 -3.80 -5.74 3.87
N VAL A 129 -4.77 -5.07 3.25
CA VAL A 129 -5.52 -5.60 2.14
C VAL A 129 -5.85 -4.49 1.14
N TRP A 130 -5.70 -4.81 -0.15
CA TRP A 130 -6.25 -3.97 -1.19
C TRP A 130 -7.76 -4.17 -1.25
N HIS A 131 -8.54 -3.10 -1.11
CA HIS A 131 -10.00 -3.18 -1.13
C HIS A 131 -10.62 -1.99 -1.85
N TRP A 132 -11.75 -2.25 -2.52
CA TRP A 132 -12.58 -1.25 -3.17
C TRP A 132 -13.78 -0.96 -2.27
N SER A 133 -14.06 0.31 -2.03
CA SER A 133 -15.15 0.77 -1.20
C SER A 133 -16.30 1.29 -2.07
N PRO A 134 -17.59 1.03 -1.73
CA PRO A 134 -18.07 0.28 -0.57
C PRO A 134 -18.12 -1.24 -0.78
N GLY A 135 -17.92 -2.01 0.28
CA GLY A 135 -18.06 -3.46 0.27
C GLY A 135 -17.50 -4.10 1.54
N PRO A 136 -17.90 -5.34 1.87
CA PRO A 136 -17.32 -6.05 3.00
C PRO A 136 -15.84 -6.37 2.72
N PHE A 137 -15.00 -6.23 3.74
CA PHE A 137 -13.61 -6.68 3.64
C PHE A 137 -13.55 -8.20 3.45
N PRO A 138 -12.53 -8.69 2.72
CA PRO A 138 -12.29 -10.12 2.64
C PRO A 138 -11.88 -10.71 4.00
N ALA A 139 -12.03 -12.03 4.14
CA ALA A 139 -11.59 -12.78 5.30
C ALA A 139 -10.12 -12.50 5.64
N SER A 140 -9.79 -12.48 6.94
CA SER A 140 -8.47 -12.12 7.49
C SER A 140 -7.30 -12.95 6.93
N GLU A 141 -7.55 -14.18 6.50
CA GLU A 141 -6.58 -15.04 5.82
C GLU A 141 -6.06 -14.51 4.48
N LYS A 142 -6.80 -13.60 3.84
CA LYS A 142 -6.38 -12.94 2.58
C LYS A 142 -5.55 -11.68 2.82
N TRP A 143 -5.41 -11.25 4.08
CA TRP A 143 -4.64 -10.07 4.42
C TRP A 143 -3.16 -10.44 4.49
N ILE A 144 -2.33 -9.58 3.92
CA ILE A 144 -0.88 -9.78 3.77
C ILE A 144 -0.12 -8.84 4.70
N SER A 145 1.17 -9.07 4.92
CA SER A 145 1.98 -8.12 5.71
C SER A 145 2.16 -6.79 4.98
N LEU A 146 2.22 -5.69 5.74
CA LEU A 146 2.52 -4.37 5.17
C LEU A 146 3.86 -4.36 4.45
N GLU A 147 4.87 -5.03 5.01
CA GLU A 147 6.20 -5.16 4.39
C GLU A 147 6.11 -5.76 2.99
N PHE A 148 5.34 -6.84 2.82
CA PHE A 148 5.16 -7.49 1.52
C PHE A 148 4.45 -6.57 0.52
N ALA A 149 3.41 -5.85 0.96
CA ALA A 149 2.69 -4.92 0.09
C ALA A 149 3.59 -3.78 -0.40
N LEU A 150 4.38 -3.17 0.49
CA LEU A 150 5.32 -2.09 0.15
C LEU A 150 6.47 -2.60 -0.73
N GLN A 151 7.02 -3.76 -0.42
CA GLN A 151 8.06 -4.39 -1.24
C GLN A 151 7.55 -4.66 -2.66
N SER A 152 6.31 -5.15 -2.80
CA SER A 152 5.70 -5.36 -4.11
C SER A 152 5.57 -4.07 -4.93
N GLN A 153 5.25 -2.95 -4.31
CA GLN A 153 5.25 -1.64 -4.97
C GLN A 153 6.65 -1.22 -5.41
N LEU A 154 7.68 -1.54 -4.61
CA LEU A 154 9.07 -1.23 -4.93
C LEU A 154 9.61 -2.12 -6.06
N ASP A 155 9.24 -3.40 -6.08
CA ASP A 155 9.61 -4.33 -7.16
C ASP A 155 9.05 -3.87 -8.51
N LYS A 156 7.89 -3.20 -8.53
CA LYS A 156 7.34 -2.56 -9.73
C LYS A 156 8.19 -1.39 -10.22
N TRP A 157 8.86 -0.65 -9.33
CA TRP A 157 9.86 0.33 -9.73
C TRP A 157 11.11 -0.33 -10.31
N GLU A 158 11.64 -1.36 -9.64
CA GLU A 158 12.88 -2.02 -10.07
C GLU A 158 12.71 -2.79 -11.38
N SER A 159 11.52 -3.33 -11.64
CA SER A 159 11.15 -3.95 -12.93
C SER A 159 10.77 -2.93 -14.03
N VAL A 160 10.87 -1.62 -13.76
CA VAL A 160 10.50 -0.54 -14.67
C VAL A 160 9.01 -0.55 -15.05
N LYS A 161 8.18 -1.27 -14.29
CA LYS A 161 6.72 -1.26 -14.44
C LYS A 161 6.18 0.12 -14.10
N PHE A 162 6.72 0.73 -13.04
CA PHE A 162 6.51 2.13 -12.71
C PHE A 162 7.59 2.99 -13.33
N TYR A 163 7.20 4.17 -13.80
CA TYR A 163 8.10 5.15 -14.40
C TYR A 163 7.52 6.56 -14.30
N TRP A 164 8.40 7.53 -14.50
CA TRP A 164 8.03 8.93 -14.68
C TRP A 164 7.74 9.22 -16.15
N ASP A 165 6.51 9.62 -16.48
CA ASP A 165 6.14 10.09 -17.82
C ASP A 165 6.51 11.56 -17.96
N THR A 166 7.59 11.84 -18.70
CA THR A 166 8.10 13.20 -18.90
C THR A 166 7.14 14.09 -19.68
N ASN A 167 6.26 13.52 -20.52
CA ASN A 167 5.31 14.30 -21.31
C ASN A 167 4.14 14.76 -20.44
N LYS A 168 3.70 13.89 -19.52
CA LYS A 168 2.59 14.18 -18.59
C LYS A 168 3.05 14.80 -17.28
N GLN A 169 4.35 14.79 -17.01
CA GLN A 169 4.95 15.18 -15.74
C GLN A 169 4.26 14.46 -14.57
N SER A 170 4.14 13.13 -14.69
CA SER A 170 3.44 12.33 -13.68
C SER A 170 3.99 10.91 -13.58
N LEU A 171 3.74 10.27 -12.44
CA LEU A 171 3.95 8.83 -12.28
C LEU A 171 3.00 8.04 -13.18
N ALA A 172 3.50 6.97 -13.81
CA ALA A 172 2.74 6.16 -14.76
C ALA A 172 3.12 4.67 -14.69
N ILE A 173 2.24 3.83 -15.25
CA ILE A 173 2.39 2.36 -15.32
C ILE A 173 2.62 1.94 -16.77
N LYS A 174 3.66 1.15 -17.02
CA LYS A 174 3.84 0.47 -18.31
C LYS A 174 2.88 -0.71 -18.41
N ARG A 175 2.17 -0.83 -19.53
CA ARG A 175 1.22 -1.94 -19.74
C ARG A 175 1.92 -3.30 -19.72
N TRP A 176 3.09 -3.41 -20.35
CA TRP A 176 3.88 -4.63 -20.40
C TRP A 176 5.36 -4.32 -20.14
N VAL A 177 5.98 -5.13 -19.29
CA VAL A 177 7.44 -5.20 -19.11
C VAL A 177 7.93 -6.64 -19.27
N GLU A 178 9.24 -6.83 -19.40
CA GLU A 178 9.84 -8.16 -19.55
C GLU A 178 9.49 -9.10 -18.39
N ALA A 179 9.47 -8.57 -17.16
CA ALA A 179 9.05 -9.32 -15.98
C ALA A 179 7.61 -9.85 -16.09
N ASP A 180 6.68 -9.11 -16.72
CA ASP A 180 5.29 -9.56 -16.92
C ASP A 180 5.25 -10.77 -17.87
N LEU A 181 6.07 -10.75 -18.93
CA LEU A 181 6.19 -11.86 -19.88
C LEU A 181 6.78 -13.10 -19.19
N THR A 182 7.87 -12.94 -18.46
CA THR A 182 8.51 -14.04 -17.72
C THR A 182 7.55 -14.67 -16.72
N ASN A 183 6.86 -13.85 -15.92
CA ASN A 183 5.86 -14.33 -14.97
C ASN A 183 4.70 -15.05 -15.67
N SER A 184 4.24 -14.54 -16.82
CA SER A 184 3.18 -15.17 -17.61
C SER A 184 3.60 -16.53 -18.16
N LEU A 185 4.84 -16.66 -18.65
CA LEU A 185 5.39 -17.91 -19.15
C LEU A 185 5.56 -18.96 -18.03
N VAL A 186 6.03 -18.53 -16.85
CA VAL A 186 6.13 -19.40 -15.67
C VAL A 186 4.75 -19.88 -15.22
N GLY A 187 3.78 -18.97 -15.13
CA GLY A 187 2.40 -19.31 -14.78
C GLY A 187 1.75 -20.27 -15.78
N TRP A 188 2.00 -20.06 -17.08
CA TRP A 188 1.56 -20.97 -18.14
C TRP A 188 2.19 -22.37 -17.99
N GLY A 189 3.49 -22.44 -17.73
CA GLY A 189 4.17 -23.71 -17.46
C GLY A 189 3.59 -24.43 -16.25
N GLY A 190 3.35 -23.72 -15.14
CA GLY A 190 2.74 -24.29 -13.94
C GLY A 190 1.31 -24.79 -14.16
N LEU A 191 0.51 -24.08 -14.94
CA LEU A 191 -0.83 -24.52 -15.34
C LEU A 191 -0.74 -25.81 -16.17
N LEU A 192 0.13 -25.85 -17.18
CA LEU A 192 0.31 -27.02 -18.03
C LEU A 192 0.72 -28.24 -17.20
N SER A 193 1.73 -28.10 -16.34
CA SER A 193 2.16 -29.19 -15.45
C SER A 193 1.04 -29.66 -14.51
N THR A 194 0.22 -28.74 -14.00
CA THR A 194 -0.92 -29.10 -13.14
C THR A 194 -1.99 -29.86 -13.92
N ILE A 195 -2.26 -29.47 -15.16
CA ILE A 195 -3.18 -30.18 -16.04
C ILE A 195 -2.65 -31.59 -16.34
N GLU A 196 -1.39 -31.70 -16.74
CA GLU A 196 -0.74 -32.98 -17.05
C GLU A 196 -0.74 -33.94 -15.86
N ALA A 197 -0.46 -33.43 -14.66
CA ALA A 197 -0.50 -34.22 -13.42
C ALA A 197 -1.91 -34.76 -13.09
N ARG A 198 -2.98 -34.11 -13.60
CA ARG A 198 -4.37 -34.52 -13.39
C ARG A 198 -4.95 -35.31 -14.56
N LEU A 199 -4.23 -35.48 -15.66
CA LEU A 199 -4.67 -36.33 -16.76
C LEU A 199 -4.68 -37.79 -16.29
N PRO A 200 -5.70 -38.59 -16.66
CA PRO A 200 -5.75 -40.00 -16.33
C PRO A 200 -4.54 -40.72 -16.94
N GLN A 201 -3.80 -41.48 -16.12
CA GLN A 201 -2.69 -42.27 -16.62
C GLN A 201 -3.19 -43.28 -17.65
N ARG A 202 -2.61 -43.24 -18.87
CA ARG A 202 -2.84 -44.26 -19.90
C ARG A 202 -2.35 -45.61 -19.38
N GLY A 203 -3.21 -46.37 -18.72
CA GLY A 203 -2.83 -47.70 -18.20
C GLY A 203 -3.76 -48.34 -17.16
N GLN A 204 -4.81 -47.68 -16.67
CA GLN A 204 -5.83 -48.36 -15.87
C GLN A 204 -6.99 -48.83 -16.77
N ARG A 205 -6.78 -49.99 -17.39
CA ARG A 205 -7.84 -50.89 -17.83
C ARG A 205 -7.63 -52.23 -17.15
#